data_AF-T1EHF6-F1
#
_entry.id   AF-T1EHF6-F1
#
_cell.length_a   1.000
_cell.length_b   1.000
_cell.length_c   1.000
_cell.angle_alpha   90.00
_cell.angle_beta   90.00
_cell.angle_gamma   90.00
#
_symmetry.space_group_name_H-M   'P 1'
#
loop_
_entity.id
_entity.type
_entity.pdbx_description
1 polymer ?
#
loop_
_entity_poly.entity_id
_entity_poly.type
_entity_poly.pdbx_seq_one_letter_code
_entity_poly.pdbx_strand_id
1 'polypeptide(L)' 'RRNVDAEDRRILGTPDYLAPELLLRYEHGPEVDWWAFGVCMFEFLTGFPPFLDDTPEKIFHNILS' A
#
# COMPACT_ATOMS: atom_id res chain seq x y z
N ARG A 1 26.40 -1.52 22.04
CA ARG A 1 24.94 -1.25 21.92
C ARG A 1 24.74 -0.62 20.55
N ARG A 2 24.52 -1.46 19.54
CA ARG A 2 24.35 -1.03 18.15
C ARG A 2 22.85 -0.81 18.00
N ASN A 3 22.44 0.42 17.79
CA ASN A 3 21.04 0.75 17.51
C ASN A 3 20.62 -0.03 16.26
N VAL A 4 19.72 -0.99 16.46
CA VAL A 4 18.98 -1.64 15.39
C VAL A 4 17.77 -0.74 15.15
N ASP A 5 18.03 0.45 14.61
CA ASP A 5 16.99 1.41 14.28
C ASP A 5 16.27 0.91 13.02
N ALA A 6 15.06 0.40 13.22
CA ALA A 6 13.92 0.47 12.30
C ALA A 6 14.01 -0.16 10.89
N GLU A 7 14.96 -1.04 10.58
CA GLU A 7 14.95 -1.76 9.28
C GLU A 7 13.96 -2.96 9.19
N ASP A 8 13.18 -3.25 10.24
CA ASP A 8 12.47 -4.54 10.36
C ASP A 8 10.93 -4.46 10.23
N ARG A 9 10.43 -3.45 9.49
CA ARG A 9 9.07 -3.47 8.93
C ARG A 9 9.14 -3.36 7.41
N ARG A 10 9.96 -4.21 6.78
CA ARG A 10 9.75 -4.54 5.37
C ARG A 10 8.37 -5.16 5.23
N ILE A 11 7.37 -4.33 5.00
CA ILE A 11 6.14 -4.75 4.34
C ILE A 11 6.62 -5.25 2.98
N LEU A 12 6.73 -6.57 2.86
CA LEU A 12 7.18 -7.23 1.63
C LEU A 12 6.05 -7.10 0.62
N GLY A 13 6.13 -6.04 -0.19
CA GLY A 13 5.16 -5.64 -1.22
C GLY A 13 5.36 -4.16 -1.51
N THR A 14 5.03 -3.71 -2.71
CA THR A 14 4.98 -2.27 -3.01
C THR A 14 3.72 -1.72 -2.32
N PRO A 15 3.85 -0.87 -1.28
CA PRO A 15 2.73 -0.48 -0.41
C PRO A 15 1.58 0.19 -1.19
N ASP A 16 1.88 0.72 -2.37
CA ASP A 16 0.97 1.43 -3.26
C ASP A 16 -0.20 0.57 -3.79
N TYR A 17 -0.10 -0.76 -3.74
CA TYR A 17 -1.14 -1.69 -4.23
C TYR A 17 -1.95 -2.35 -3.11
N LEU A 18 -1.70 -2.03 -1.84
CA LEU A 18 -2.40 -2.65 -0.73
C LEU A 18 -3.80 -2.07 -0.57
N ALA A 19 -4.79 -2.96 -0.46
CA ALA A 19 -6.17 -2.59 -0.20
C ALA A 19 -6.34 -2.09 1.25
N PRO A 20 -7.25 -1.14 1.51
CA PRO A 20 -7.46 -0.55 2.84
C PRO A 20 -7.80 -1.60 3.91
N GLU A 21 -8.54 -2.65 3.56
CA GLU A 21 -8.89 -3.76 4.44
C GLU A 21 -7.68 -4.60 4.89
N LEU A 22 -6.67 -4.73 4.03
CA LEU A 22 -5.40 -5.40 4.36
C LEU A 22 -4.59 -4.56 5.35
N LEU A 23 -4.64 -3.23 5.22
CA LEU A 23 -3.99 -2.30 6.16
C LEU A 23 -4.66 -2.34 7.53
N LEU A 24 -5.99 -2.46 7.56
CA LEU A 24 -6.78 -2.54 8.79
C LEU A 24 -6.83 -3.95 9.40
N ARG A 25 -6.18 -4.94 8.77
CA ARG A 25 -6.15 -6.35 9.18
C ARG A 25 -7.54 -6.97 9.32
N TYR A 26 -8.48 -6.56 8.48
CA TYR A 26 -9.78 -7.22 8.39
C TYR A 26 -9.69 -8.54 7.62
N GLU A 27 -10.75 -9.34 7.72
CA GLU A 27 -10.91 -10.49 6.82
C GLU A 27 -10.92 -9.96 5.38
N HIS A 28 -9.99 -10.48 4.59
CA HIS A 28 -9.83 -10.13 3.19
C HIS A 28 -10.37 -11.27 2.33
N GLY A 29 -11.08 -10.91 1.27
CA GLY A 29 -11.56 -11.82 0.25
C GLY A 29 -10.98 -11.45 -1.12
N PRO A 30 -11.55 -11.96 -2.22
CA PRO A 30 -11.12 -11.64 -3.59
C PRO A 30 -11.28 -10.17 -3.97
N GLU A 31 -11.92 -9.35 -3.14
CA GLU A 31 -12.09 -7.91 -3.33
C GLU A 31 -10.75 -7.15 -3.34
N VAL A 32 -9.75 -7.65 -2.60
CA VAL A 32 -8.40 -7.05 -2.55
C VAL A 32 -7.71 -7.08 -3.92
N ASP A 33 -8.00 -8.11 -4.73
CA ASP A 33 -7.43 -8.24 -6.06
C ASP A 33 -8.05 -7.23 -7.03
N TRP A 34 -9.33 -6.90 -6.84
CA TRP A 34 -10.01 -5.85 -7.62
C TRP A 34 -9.47 -4.46 -7.28
N TRP A 35 -9.13 -4.21 -6.01
CA TRP A 35 -8.44 -2.99 -5.61
C TRP A 35 -7.09 -2.87 -6.34
N ALA A 36 -6.24 -3.89 -6.25
CA ALA A 36 -4.93 -3.90 -6.90
C ALA A 36 -5.06 -3.73 -8.42
N PHE A 37 -6.05 -4.37 -9.06
CA PHE A 37 -6.33 -4.19 -10.47
C PHE A 37 -6.69 -2.73 -10.82
N GLY A 38 -7.53 -2.07 -10.00
CA GLY A 38 -7.87 -0.66 -10.17
C GLY A 38 -6.66 0.27 -10.08
N VAL A 39 -5.78 0.02 -9.09
CA VAL A 39 -4.52 0.75 -8.92
C VAL A 39 -3.63 0.59 -10.15
N CYS A 40 -3.43 -0.65 -10.63
CA CYS A 40 -2.66 -0.93 -11.84
C CYS A 40 -3.26 -0.26 -13.09
N MET A 41 -4.59 -0.32 -13.25
CA MET A 41 -5.26 0.30 -14.40
C MET A 41 -5.11 1.82 -14.38
N PHE A 42 -5.19 2.45 -13.21
CA PHE A 42 -4.92 3.88 -13.07
C PHE A 42 -3.49 4.20 -13.48
N GLU A 43 -2.51 3.47 -12.94
CA GLU A 43 -1.09 3.67 -13.25
C GLU A 43 -0.81 3.54 -14.76
N PHE A 44 -1.44 2.59 -15.45
CA PHE A 44 -1.29 2.46 -16.90
C PHE A 44 -1.87 3.62 -17.69
N LEU A 45 -2.90 4.29 -17.17
CA LEU A 45 -3.55 5.42 -17.83
C LEU A 45 -2.85 6.76 -17.56
N THR A 46 -2.29 6.93 -16.36
CA THR A 46 -1.72 8.20 -15.89
C THR A 46 -0.20 8.22 -15.86
N GLY A 47 0.44 7.04 -15.85
CA GLY A 47 1.88 6.87 -15.71
C GLY A 47 2.41 6.97 -14.28
N PHE A 48 1.53 7.10 -13.28
CA PHE A 48 1.89 7.12 -11.85
C PHE A 48 0.78 6.49 -10.99
N PRO A 49 1.12 5.84 -9.86
CA PRO A 49 0.13 5.22 -9.00
C PRO A 49 -0.79 6.27 -8.34
N PRO A 50 -2.05 5.91 -8.02
CA PRO A 50 -3.04 6.83 -7.45
C PRO A 50 -2.68 7.30 -6.04
N PHE A 51 -1.99 6.46 -5.26
CA PHE A 51 -1.58 6.75 -3.89
C PHE A 51 -0.06 6.58 -3.78
N LEU A 52 0.68 7.68 -3.97
CA LEU A 52 2.13 7.73 -3.86
C LEU A 52 2.52 8.80 -2.84
N ASP A 53 3.46 8.48 -1.94
CA ASP A 53 4.02 9.44 -1.01
C ASP A 53 5.45 9.03 -0.60
N ASP A 54 6.13 9.91 0.12
CA ASP A 54 7.52 9.72 0.54
C ASP A 54 7.69 8.62 1.59
N THR A 55 6.63 8.30 2.34
CA THR A 55 6.68 7.27 3.39
C THR A 55 5.47 6.33 3.33
N PRO A 56 5.65 5.04 3.66
CA PRO A 56 4.56 4.06 3.70
C PRO A 56 3.39 4.49 4.59
N GLU A 57 3.66 5.17 5.70
CA GLU A 57 2.62 5.64 6.63
C GLU A 57 1.70 6.68 6.00
N LYS A 58 2.27 7.57 5.17
CA LYS A 58 1.48 8.56 4.42
C LYS A 58 0.71 7.90 3.27
N ILE A 59 1.31 6.92 2.59
CA ILE A 59 0.60 6.11 1.58
C ILE A 59 -0.62 5.44 2.22
N PHE A 60 -0.47 4.84 3.41
CA PHE A 60 -1.58 4.22 4.13
C PHE A 60 -2.62 5.24 4.57
N HIS A 61 -2.21 6.42 5.01
CA HIS A 61 -3.14 7.51 5.30
C HIS A 61 -3.93 7.93 4.05
N ASN A 62 -3.27 8.05 2.90
CA ASN A 62 -3.91 8.42 1.63
C ASN A 62 -4.86 7.33 1.11
N ILE A 63 -4.57 6.05 1.37
CA ILE A 63 -5.45 4.92 1.04
C ILE A 63 -6.71 4.89 1.95
N LEU A 64 -6.59 5.35 3.21
CA LEU A 64 -7.65 5.29 4.22
C LEU A 64 -8.46 6.59 4.38
N SER A 65 -8.04 7.68 3.73
CA SER A 65 -8.67 9.01 3.80
C SER A 65 -9.79 9.19 2.77
#